data_AF-A0A7S4FBX1-F1
#
_entry.id   AF-A0A7S4FBX1-F1
#
_cell.length_a   1.000
_cell.length_b   1.000
_cell.length_c   1.000
_cell.angle_alpha   90.00
_cell.angle_beta   90.00
_cell.angle_gamma   90.00
#
_symmetry.space_group_name_H-M   'P 1'
#
loop_
_entity.id
_entity.type
_entity.pdbx_description
1 polymer ?
#
loop_
_entity_poly.entity_id
_entity_poly.type
_entity_poly.pdbx_seq_one_letter_code
_entity_poly.pdbx_strand_id
1 'polypeptide(L)'
;DFTVVGVLGPQGAGKSSVLSLLAGLDIGASGRFAQASAFATQSLETVLSAAHETIGMDALVLPSERLILLDTQPLMSPSVLAEMLCRDTPLPTNVHSHENLLELNSLRIALLLLSACHIVVCVQDKALDVQWMRLLRTAKMLKHGLPDV
;
A
#
# COMPACT_ATOMS: atom_id res chain seq x y z
N ASP A 1 -13.27 11.40 17.82
CA ASP A 1 -12.94 11.50 16.39
C ASP A 1 -11.50 11.08 16.13
N PHE A 2 -11.31 10.11 15.25
CA PHE A 2 -10.00 9.64 14.80
C PHE A 2 -9.71 10.18 13.40
N THR A 3 -8.45 10.48 13.09
CA THR A 3 -8.00 10.73 11.72
C THR A 3 -7.45 9.44 11.12
N VAL A 4 -7.97 9.05 9.96
CA VAL A 4 -7.54 7.85 9.23
C VAL A 4 -6.58 8.28 8.12
N VAL A 5 -5.35 7.75 8.17
CA VAL A 5 -4.30 7.99 7.19
C VAL A 5 -3.96 6.66 6.50
N GLY A 6 -4.21 6.57 5.21
CA GLY A 6 -3.82 5.42 4.40
C GLY A 6 -2.61 5.72 3.54
N VAL A 7 -1.79 4.71 3.24
CA VAL A 7 -0.66 4.83 2.31
C VAL A 7 -0.88 3.98 1.06
N LEU A 8 -0.53 4.52 -0.11
CA LEU A 8 -0.50 3.81 -1.39
C LEU A 8 0.86 4.01 -2.07
N GLY A 9 1.25 3.08 -2.93
CA GLY A 9 2.47 3.18 -3.72
C GLY A 9 2.94 1.85 -4.29
N PRO A 10 3.90 1.87 -5.22
CA PRO A 10 4.46 0.66 -5.81
C PRO A 10 5.33 -0.13 -4.83
N GLN A 11 5.85 -1.27 -5.30
CA GLN A 11 6.84 -2.08 -4.56
C GLN A 11 8.12 -1.27 -4.36
N GLY A 12 8.72 -1.35 -3.18
CA GLY A 12 9.97 -0.65 -2.86
C GLY A 12 9.84 0.87 -2.64
N ALA A 13 8.65 1.47 -2.74
CA ALA A 13 8.47 2.91 -2.57
C ALA A 13 8.75 3.44 -1.15
N GLY A 14 8.82 2.57 -0.14
CA GLY A 14 9.04 2.96 1.26
C GLY A 14 7.76 3.27 2.05
N LYS A 15 6.60 2.73 1.62
CA LYS A 15 5.29 2.92 2.27
C LYS A 15 5.29 2.64 3.78
N SER A 16 5.64 1.41 4.14
CA SER A 16 5.66 0.93 5.53
C SER A 16 6.68 1.69 6.36
N SER A 17 7.82 2.07 5.77
CA SER A 17 8.81 2.94 6.43
C SER A 17 8.22 4.30 6.74
N VAL A 18 7.61 4.98 5.75
CA VAL A 18 6.98 6.30 5.95
C VAL A 18 5.89 6.25 7.02
N LEU A 19 5.03 5.23 7.00
CA LEU A 19 4.00 5.07 8.03
C LEU A 19 4.56 4.79 9.42
N SER A 20 5.59 3.95 9.54
CA SER A 20 6.25 3.70 10.83
C SER A 20 6.88 4.95 11.42
N LEU A 21 7.44 5.83 10.57
CA LEU A 21 7.96 7.13 10.99
C LEU A 21 6.83 8.06 11.46
N LEU A 22 5.70 8.07 10.75
CA LEU A 22 4.52 8.84 11.14
C LEU A 22 3.89 8.34 12.45
N ALA A 23 4.06 7.06 12.78
CA ALA A 23 3.60 6.47 14.02
C ALA A 23 4.38 6.93 15.27
N GLY A 24 5.40 7.79 15.10
CA GLY A 24 6.19 8.31 16.21
C GLY A 24 7.21 7.31 16.75
N LEU A 25 7.56 6.27 15.99
CA LEU A 25 8.71 5.44 16.29
C LEU A 25 9.98 6.21 15.90
N ASP A 26 10.72 6.62 16.92
CA ASP A 26 11.84 7.56 16.84
C ASP A 26 12.93 7.13 15.86
N ILE A 27 13.27 8.02 14.92
CA ILE A 27 14.56 7.98 14.21
C ILE A 27 15.71 8.45 15.13
N GLY A 28 15.41 8.99 16.32
CA GLY A 28 16.36 9.78 17.10
C GLY A 28 16.29 9.60 18.61
N ALA A 29 16.94 8.57 19.13
CA ALA A 29 17.53 8.63 20.48
C ALA A 29 18.86 7.86 20.60
N SER A 30 19.17 6.93 19.70
CA SER A 30 20.39 6.11 19.82
C SER A 30 21.11 5.76 18.52
N GLY A 31 20.71 6.32 17.36
CA GLY A 31 21.33 6.00 16.07
C GLY A 31 21.25 4.51 15.71
N ARG A 32 20.36 3.76 16.38
CA ARG A 32 20.07 2.36 16.11
C ARG A 32 18.66 2.30 15.53
N PHE A 33 18.53 1.77 14.32
CA PHE A 33 17.26 1.34 13.70
C PHE A 33 16.62 0.15 14.45
N ALA A 34 16.68 0.14 15.79
CA ALA A 34 16.39 -1.01 16.64
C ALA A 34 15.04 -0.89 17.38
N GLN A 35 14.19 0.08 17.04
CA GLN A 35 12.77 -0.02 17.39
C GLN A 35 12.09 -0.91 16.34
N ALA A 36 11.38 -1.93 16.81
CA ALA A 36 10.50 -2.74 15.98
C ALA A 36 9.60 -1.79 15.18
N SER A 37 9.79 -1.77 13.86
CA SER A 37 8.99 -0.96 12.96
C SER A 37 7.51 -1.32 13.15
N ALA A 38 6.65 -0.31 13.31
CA ALA A 38 5.20 -0.49 13.48
C ALA A 38 4.59 -1.31 12.34
N PHE A 39 5.10 -1.10 11.13
CA PHE A 39 4.78 -1.87 9.94
C PHE A 39 6.01 -2.63 9.44
N ALA A 40 5.83 -3.88 9.03
CA ALA A 40 6.93 -4.68 8.50
C ALA A 40 7.56 -4.01 7.27
N THR A 41 8.87 -3.81 7.30
CA THR A 41 9.65 -3.30 6.18
C THR A 41 10.41 -4.44 5.52
N GLN A 42 10.67 -4.34 4.22
CA GLN A 42 11.41 -5.37 3.48
C GLN A 42 12.76 -5.68 4.16
N SER A 43 12.97 -6.96 4.47
CA SER A 43 14.27 -7.47 4.88
C SER A 43 15.25 -7.48 3.70
N LEU A 44 16.55 -7.63 3.99
CA LEU A 44 17.55 -7.83 2.92
C LEU A 44 17.22 -9.06 2.06
N GLU A 45 16.72 -10.13 2.66
CA GLU A 45 16.30 -11.34 1.95
C GLU A 45 15.11 -11.08 1.03
N THR A 46 14.11 -10.34 1.49
CA THR A 46 12.94 -9.92 0.71
C THR A 46 13.35 -9.09 -0.50
N VAL A 47 14.33 -8.19 -0.32
CA VAL A 47 14.88 -7.38 -1.42
C VAL A 47 15.62 -8.26 -2.43
N LEU A 48 16.50 -9.17 -1.97
CA LEU A 48 17.30 -10.03 -2.84
C LEU A 48 16.46 -11.04 -3.62
N SER A 49 15.33 -11.47 -3.06
CA SER A 49 14.36 -12.34 -3.73
C SER A 49 13.37 -11.59 -4.63
N ALA A 50 13.50 -10.25 -4.73
CA ALA A 50 12.55 -9.38 -5.41
C ALA A 50 11.10 -9.55 -4.93
N ALA A 51 10.91 -9.97 -3.67
CA ALA A 51 9.61 -10.21 -3.06
C ALA A 51 8.99 -8.93 -2.46
N HIS A 52 7.71 -9.01 -2.11
CA HIS A 52 7.04 -8.01 -1.28
C HIS A 52 6.93 -8.48 0.16
N GLU A 53 6.78 -7.53 1.08
CA GLU A 53 6.66 -7.80 2.51
C GLU A 53 5.20 -7.69 2.96
N THR A 54 4.56 -6.55 2.72
CA THR A 54 3.16 -6.31 3.09
C THR A 54 2.21 -7.09 2.19
N ILE A 55 1.40 -7.97 2.78
CA ILE A 55 0.34 -8.74 2.11
C ILE A 55 -1.02 -8.22 2.60
N GLY A 56 -1.90 -7.82 1.69
CA GLY A 56 -3.20 -7.25 2.06
C GLY A 56 -3.10 -5.84 2.62
N MET A 57 -3.68 -5.63 3.80
CA MET A 57 -3.76 -4.33 4.46
C MET A 57 -3.63 -4.51 5.98
N ASP A 58 -2.73 -3.74 6.59
CA ASP A 58 -2.50 -3.72 8.03
C ASP A 58 -2.98 -2.39 8.61
N ALA A 59 -3.46 -2.43 9.85
CA ALA A 59 -3.96 -1.26 10.55
C ALA A 59 -3.27 -1.08 11.91
N LEU A 60 -2.82 0.14 12.19
CA LEU A 60 -2.32 0.54 13.50
C LEU A 60 -3.20 1.65 14.07
N VAL A 61 -3.69 1.45 15.30
CA VAL A 61 -4.47 2.46 16.01
C VAL A 61 -3.60 3.08 17.10
N LEU A 62 -3.51 4.41 17.08
CA LEU A 62 -2.75 5.25 18.00
C LEU A 62 -3.74 6.08 18.84
N PRO A 63 -4.16 5.59 20.02
CA PRO A 63 -5.24 6.23 20.78
C PRO A 63 -4.89 7.62 21.31
N SER A 64 -3.62 7.83 21.71
CA SER A 64 -3.15 9.11 22.27
C SER A 64 -3.16 10.21 21.20
N GLU A 65 -2.75 9.87 19.99
CA GLU A 65 -2.68 10.74 18.81
C GLU A 65 -4.02 10.81 18.08
N ARG A 66 -4.97 9.94 18.43
CA ARG A 66 -6.25 9.74 17.74
C ARG A 66 -6.06 9.49 16.24
N LEU A 67 -5.07 8.67 15.90
CA LEU A 67 -4.74 8.29 14.53
C LEU A 67 -5.06 6.82 14.27
N ILE A 68 -5.53 6.52 13.06
CA ILE A 68 -5.59 5.18 12.49
C ILE A 68 -4.73 5.19 11.23
N LEU A 69 -3.67 4.40 11.22
CA LEU A 69 -2.75 4.27 10.10
C LEU A 69 -3.06 2.97 9.34
N LEU A 70 -3.20 3.04 8.02
CA LEU A 70 -3.47 1.89 7.15
C LEU A 70 -2.29 1.69 6.19
N ASP A 71 -1.53 0.61 6.37
CA ASP A 71 -0.51 0.17 5.42
C ASP A 71 -1.11 -0.81 4.41
N THR A 72 -0.68 -0.73 3.16
CA THR A 72 -1.22 -1.58 2.08
C THR A 72 -0.11 -2.29 1.31
N GLN A 73 -0.44 -3.48 0.81
CA GLN A 73 0.38 -4.18 -0.16
C GLN A 73 0.76 -3.28 -1.35
N PRO A 74 1.92 -3.51 -1.98
CA PRO A 74 2.32 -2.70 -3.13
C PRO A 74 1.35 -2.83 -4.30
N LEU A 75 1.01 -1.69 -4.90
CA LEU A 75 0.15 -1.62 -6.08
C LEU A 75 0.96 -1.89 -7.35
N MET A 76 0.35 -2.48 -8.38
CA MET A 76 1.01 -2.81 -9.66
C MET A 76 2.32 -3.61 -9.47
N SER A 77 2.34 -4.49 -8.48
CA SER A 77 3.57 -5.15 -8.01
C SER A 77 3.91 -6.41 -8.82
N PRO A 78 5.10 -6.49 -9.44
CA PRO A 78 5.54 -7.71 -10.13
C PRO A 78 5.66 -8.93 -9.21
N SER A 79 6.07 -8.72 -7.96
CA SER A 79 6.18 -9.82 -7.00
C SER A 79 4.83 -10.38 -6.55
N VAL A 80 3.80 -9.52 -6.47
CA VAL A 80 2.43 -9.95 -6.21
C VAL A 80 1.91 -10.74 -7.41
N LEU A 81 2.19 -10.30 -8.64
CA LEU A 81 1.85 -11.06 -9.85
C LEU A 81 2.54 -12.43 -9.89
N ALA A 82 3.84 -12.46 -9.60
CA ALA A 82 4.62 -13.70 -9.57
C ALA A 82 4.04 -14.67 -8.53
N GLU A 83 3.69 -14.19 -7.34
CA GLU A 83 3.02 -15.00 -6.33
C GLU A 83 1.66 -15.52 -6.81
N MET A 84 0.84 -14.67 -7.45
CA MET A 84 -0.46 -15.08 -7.99
C MET A 84 -0.34 -16.20 -9.01
N LEU A 85 0.67 -16.13 -9.89
CA LEU A 85 0.99 -17.17 -10.88
C LEU A 85 1.51 -18.44 -10.22
N CYS A 86 2.46 -18.33 -9.28
CA CYS A 86 3.01 -19.47 -8.55
C CYS A 86 1.95 -20.22 -7.74
N ARG A 87 0.98 -19.51 -7.18
CA ARG A 87 -0.13 -20.08 -6.41
C ARG A 87 -1.31 -20.53 -7.27
N ASP A 88 -1.24 -20.37 -8.59
CA ASP A 88 -2.33 -20.62 -9.54
C ASP A 88 -3.66 -20.01 -9.05
N THR A 89 -3.61 -18.71 -8.73
CA THR A 89 -4.77 -18.01 -8.16
C THR A 89 -5.94 -18.05 -9.15
N PRO A 90 -7.15 -18.47 -8.73
CA PRO A 90 -8.26 -18.61 -9.65
C PRO A 90 -8.71 -17.25 -10.20
N LEU A 91 -8.94 -17.20 -11.51
CA LEU A 91 -9.44 -16.01 -12.18
C LEU A 91 -10.97 -15.93 -12.06
N PRO A 92 -11.54 -14.78 -11.63
CA PRO A 92 -12.97 -14.54 -11.75
C PRO A 92 -13.44 -14.63 -13.21
N THR A 93 -14.71 -14.95 -13.44
CA THR A 93 -15.28 -15.17 -14.79
C THR A 93 -15.07 -14.02 -15.78
N ASN A 94 -14.96 -12.79 -15.26
CA ASN A 94 -14.86 -11.56 -16.05
C ASN A 94 -13.41 -11.07 -16.17
N VAL A 95 -12.44 -11.87 -15.76
CA VAL A 95 -11.02 -11.51 -15.75
C VAL A 95 -10.25 -12.55 -16.54
N HIS A 96 -9.53 -12.09 -17.55
CA HIS A 96 -8.91 -12.96 -18.55
C HIS A 96 -7.42 -13.22 -18.32
N SER A 97 -6.79 -12.55 -17.36
CA SER A 97 -5.38 -12.75 -17.02
C SER A 97 -5.08 -12.30 -15.58
N HIS A 98 -3.97 -12.80 -15.02
CA HIS A 98 -3.51 -12.39 -13.69
C HIS A 98 -3.04 -10.93 -13.66
N GLU A 99 -2.56 -10.38 -14.77
CA GLU A 99 -2.25 -8.96 -14.93
C GLU A 99 -3.51 -8.11 -14.77
N ASN A 100 -4.60 -8.47 -15.47
CA ASN A 100 -5.88 -7.77 -15.32
C ASN A 100 -6.40 -7.88 -13.88
N LEU A 101 -6.24 -9.04 -13.23
CA LEU A 101 -6.63 -9.23 -11.84
C LEU A 101 -5.80 -8.35 -10.89
N LEU A 102 -4.49 -8.26 -11.09
CA LEU A 102 -3.59 -7.38 -10.34
C LEU A 102 -3.98 -5.91 -10.50
N GLU A 103 -4.30 -5.48 -11.72
CA GLU A 103 -4.75 -4.12 -12.01
C GLU A 103 -6.04 -3.78 -11.27
N LEU A 104 -7.03 -4.68 -11.35
CA LEU A 104 -8.30 -4.55 -10.64
C LEU A 104 -8.12 -4.53 -9.12
N ASN A 105 -7.27 -5.40 -8.57
CA ASN A 105 -7.00 -5.43 -7.14
C ASN A 105 -6.32 -4.13 -6.68
N SER A 106 -5.39 -3.60 -7.46
CA SER A 106 -4.75 -2.32 -7.14
C SER A 106 -5.74 -1.16 -7.17
N LEU A 107 -6.65 -1.13 -8.16
CA LEU A 107 -7.74 -0.15 -8.21
C LEU A 107 -8.67 -0.25 -7.01
N ARG A 108 -9.03 -1.47 -6.59
CA ARG A 108 -9.89 -1.71 -5.43
C ARG A 108 -9.28 -1.19 -4.14
N ILE A 109 -7.98 -1.45 -3.92
CA ILE A 109 -7.26 -0.94 -2.73
C ILE A 109 -7.20 0.60 -2.77
N ALA A 110 -6.87 1.18 -3.92
CA ALA A 110 -6.83 2.63 -4.07
C ALA A 110 -8.21 3.27 -3.81
N LEU A 111 -9.28 2.68 -4.34
CA LEU A 111 -10.65 3.11 -4.10
C LEU A 111 -11.05 2.99 -2.62
N LEU A 112 -10.70 1.88 -1.98
CA LEU A 112 -10.97 1.67 -0.56
C LEU A 112 -10.35 2.78 0.28
N LEU A 113 -9.05 3.06 0.12
CA LEU A 113 -8.40 4.13 0.90
C LEU A 113 -8.95 5.51 0.54
N LEU A 114 -9.23 5.77 -0.74
CA LEU A 114 -9.84 7.03 -1.15
C LEU A 114 -11.21 7.25 -0.50
N SER A 115 -12.00 6.19 -0.25
CA SER A 115 -13.33 6.29 0.37
C SER A 115 -13.30 6.26 1.90
N ALA A 116 -12.35 5.55 2.51
CA ALA A 116 -12.32 5.33 3.97
C ALA A 116 -11.32 6.22 4.72
N CYS A 117 -10.33 6.82 4.03
CA CYS A 117 -9.31 7.64 4.68
C CYS A 117 -9.61 9.13 4.59
N HIS A 118 -9.23 9.85 5.65
CA HIS A 118 -9.23 11.31 5.65
C HIS A 118 -8.05 11.84 4.82
N ILE A 119 -6.91 11.14 4.89
CA ILE A 119 -5.68 11.47 4.17
C ILE A 119 -5.17 10.20 3.48
N VAL A 120 -4.82 10.30 2.20
CA VAL A 120 -4.14 9.23 1.45
C VAL A 120 -2.77 9.71 1.02
N VAL A 121 -1.72 9.09 1.57
CA VAL A 121 -0.32 9.38 1.25
C VAL A 121 0.10 8.51 0.07
N CYS A 122 0.44 9.14 -1.05
CA CYS A 122 0.96 8.45 -2.24
C CYS A 122 2.49 8.51 -2.23
N VAL A 123 3.15 7.36 -2.09
CA VAL A 123 4.62 7.25 -2.02
C VAL A 123 5.15 6.72 -3.35
N GLN A 124 6.23 7.31 -3.87
CA GLN A 124 6.89 6.91 -5.11
C GLN A 124 8.40 7.01 -4.97
N ASP A 125 9.14 6.09 -5.58
CA ASP A 125 10.60 6.04 -5.65
C ASP A 125 11.17 6.72 -6.91
N LYS A 126 10.38 6.77 -8.00
CA LYS A 126 10.76 7.34 -9.29
C LYS A 126 10.01 8.64 -9.58
N ALA A 127 10.71 9.59 -10.19
CA ALA A 127 10.07 10.77 -10.76
C ALA A 127 9.29 10.36 -12.03
N LEU A 128 8.02 10.76 -12.13
CA LEU A 128 7.16 10.63 -13.32
C LEU A 128 6.80 9.18 -13.74
N ASP A 129 6.37 8.34 -12.82
CA ASP A 129 5.77 7.04 -13.17
C ASP A 129 4.37 7.22 -13.80
N VAL A 130 4.28 7.07 -15.12
CA VAL A 130 3.03 7.25 -15.88
C VAL A 130 1.98 6.21 -15.51
N GLN A 131 2.37 4.97 -15.20
CA GLN A 131 1.43 3.90 -14.85
C GLN A 131 0.81 4.19 -13.49
N TRP A 132 1.63 4.60 -12.53
CA TRP A 132 1.19 5.07 -11.22
C TRP A 132 0.20 6.24 -11.32
N MET A 133 0.54 7.26 -12.11
CA MET A 133 -0.33 8.43 -12.30
C MET A 133 -1.64 8.08 -13.00
N ARG A 134 -1.63 7.15 -13.95
CA ARG A 134 -2.86 6.64 -14.59
C ARG A 134 -3.74 5.91 -13.59
N LEU A 135 -3.16 5.04 -12.75
CA LEU A 135 -3.89 4.33 -11.70
C LEU A 135 -4.59 5.31 -10.75
N LEU A 136 -3.87 6.29 -10.23
CA LEU A 136 -4.42 7.30 -9.31
C LEU A 136 -5.53 8.12 -9.97
N ARG A 137 -5.35 8.53 -11.24
CA ARG A 137 -6.37 9.24 -12.01
C ARG A 137 -7.63 8.39 -12.17
N THR A 138 -7.49 7.13 -12.55
CA THR A 138 -8.61 6.20 -12.73
C THR A 138 -9.34 5.97 -11.41
N ALA A 139 -8.62 5.70 -10.32
CA ALA A 139 -9.20 5.51 -8.99
C ALA A 139 -9.98 6.76 -8.54
N LYS A 140 -9.43 7.96 -8.75
CA LYS A 140 -10.12 9.23 -8.44
C LYS A 140 -11.39 9.41 -9.26
N MET A 141 -11.34 9.14 -10.57
CA MET A 141 -12.53 9.23 -11.44
C MET A 141 -13.63 8.25 -11.01
N LEU A 142 -13.26 7.02 -10.65
CA LEU A 142 -14.20 6.01 -10.18
C LEU A 142 -14.80 6.37 -8.81
N LYS A 143 -14.02 6.96 -7.90
CA LYS A 143 -14.52 7.43 -6.60
C LYS A 143 -15.70 8.40 -6.76
N HIS A 144 -15.62 9.33 -7.71
CA HIS A 144 -16.70 10.29 -7.98
C HIS A 144 -17.98 9.64 -8.51
N GLY A 145 -17.92 8.41 -9.02
CA GLY A 145 -19.09 7.63 -9.42
C GLY A 145 -19.71 6.80 -8.29
N LEU A 146 -19.08 6.75 -7.11
CA LEU A 146 -19.61 6.07 -5.94
C LEU A 146 -20.46 7.05 -5.11
N PRO A 147 -21.60 6.61 -4.54
CA PRO A 147 -22.35 7.45 -3.61
C PRO A 147 -21.49 7.78 -2.39
N ASP A 148 -21.59 9.02 -1.90
CA ASP A 148 -20.99 9.40 -0.63
C ASP A 148 -21.63 8.53 0.48
N VAL A 149 -20.81 7.70 1.14
CA VAL A 149 -21.22 6.85 2.27
C VAL A 149 -21.29 7.68 3.54
#